data_AF-A0A534PCE1-F1
#
_entry.id   AF-A0A534PCE1-F1
#
_cell.length_a   1.000
_cell.length_b   1.000
_cell.length_c   1.000
_cell.angle_alpha   90.00
_cell.angle_beta   90.00
_cell.angle_gamma   90.00
#
_symmetry.space_group_name_H-M   'P 1'
#
loop_
_entity.id
_entity.type
_entity.pdbx_description
1 polymer ?
#
loop_
_entity_poly.entity_id
_entity_poly.type
_entity_poly.pdbx_seq_one_letter_code
_entity_poly.pdbx_strand_id
1 'polypeptide(L)'
;MLHPMALELLWGGMVRVVAEGLGAELEETRQVVERRPLERTIETPEMGTFEKGTQGAFRFEVQGIVAGEPKIVCEHVTRIDDEIAPDWPRPPAGQRGCYSVIIEGDPRFEVVVQLHGGGGSPADAGNATAAGRLVHAIPAVCAAPPGILGPLDLPLVTGRGLL
;
A
#
# COMPACT_ATOMS: atom_id res chain seq x y z
N MET A 1 2.70 5.51 12.87
CA MET A 1 2.06 4.74 11.79
C MET A 1 1.20 3.59 12.32
N LEU A 2 1.71 2.70 13.16
CA LEU A 2 0.99 1.48 13.61
C LEU A 2 -0.06 1.69 14.73
N HIS A 3 -0.47 2.94 14.99
CA HIS A 3 -1.53 3.20 15.96
C HIS A 3 -2.87 2.81 15.32
N PRO A 4 -3.81 2.16 16.04
CA PRO A 4 -5.03 1.66 15.42
C PRO A 4 -5.84 2.70 14.65
N MET A 5 -5.96 3.92 15.21
CA MET A 5 -6.62 5.03 14.52
C MET A 5 -5.90 5.47 13.23
N ALA A 6 -4.57 5.38 13.20
CA ALA A 6 -3.79 5.76 12.02
C ALA A 6 -3.94 4.73 10.90
N LEU A 7 -3.99 3.44 11.24
CA LEU A 7 -4.25 2.39 10.26
C LEU A 7 -5.64 2.55 9.62
N GLU A 8 -6.65 2.81 10.44
CA GLU A 8 -8.01 3.06 9.96
C GLU A 8 -8.09 4.28 9.04
N LEU A 9 -7.52 5.41 9.47
CA LEU A 9 -7.58 6.68 8.73
C LEU A 9 -6.82 6.63 7.41
N LEU A 10 -5.63 6.01 7.39
CA LEU A 10 -4.73 6.05 6.24
C LEU A 10 -4.97 4.90 5.24
N TRP A 11 -5.46 3.74 5.72
CA TRP A 11 -5.56 2.52 4.91
C TRP A 11 -6.98 2.00 4.78
N GLY A 12 -7.85 2.28 5.76
CA GLY A 12 -9.26 1.86 5.72
C GLY A 12 -10.04 2.48 4.55
N GLY A 13 -9.63 3.64 4.05
CA GLY A 13 -10.23 4.24 2.84
C GLY A 13 -10.04 3.36 1.60
N MET A 14 -8.89 2.71 1.45
CA MET A 14 -8.63 1.84 0.30
C MET A 14 -9.52 0.61 0.30
N VAL A 15 -9.70 -0.02 1.47
CA VAL A 15 -10.61 -1.16 1.63
C VAL A 15 -12.05 -0.79 1.25
N ARG A 16 -12.53 0.37 1.71
CA ARG A 16 -13.88 0.86 1.41
C ARG A 16 -14.08 1.17 -0.07
N VAL A 17 -13.11 1.83 -0.71
CA VAL A 17 -13.17 2.12 -2.14
C VAL A 17 -13.20 0.84 -2.98
N VAL A 18 -12.40 -0.17 -2.62
CA VAL A 18 -12.44 -1.47 -3.32
C VAL A 18 -13.78 -2.18 -3.09
N ALA A 19 -14.31 -2.17 -1.87
CA ALA A 19 -15.61 -2.77 -1.57
C ALA A 19 -16.73 -2.10 -2.38
N GLU A 20 -16.76 -0.77 -2.42
CA GLU A 20 -17.71 0.01 -3.22
C GLU A 20 -17.60 -0.34 -4.71
N GLY A 21 -16.39 -0.38 -5.26
CA GLY A 21 -16.15 -0.73 -6.66
C GLY A 21 -16.56 -2.16 -7.03
N LEU A 22 -16.55 -3.08 -6.06
CA LEU A 22 -17.01 -4.46 -6.22
C LEU A 22 -18.50 -4.63 -5.88
N GLY A 23 -19.18 -3.61 -5.34
CA GLY A 23 -20.54 -3.73 -4.81
C GLY A 23 -20.65 -4.64 -3.58
N ALA A 24 -19.56 -4.79 -2.82
CA ALA A 24 -19.53 -5.62 -1.62
C ALA A 24 -19.97 -4.84 -0.38
N GLU A 25 -20.83 -5.44 0.44
CA GLU A 25 -21.21 -4.89 1.74
C GLU A 25 -20.16 -5.27 2.78
N LEU A 26 -19.50 -4.27 3.37
CA LEU A 26 -18.56 -4.46 4.47
C LEU A 26 -19.31 -4.54 5.79
N GLU A 27 -19.12 -5.64 6.52
CA GLU A 27 -19.64 -5.82 7.88
C GLU A 27 -18.84 -4.99 8.88
N GLU A 28 -17.50 -5.06 8.78
CA GLU A 28 -16.58 -4.29 9.61
C GLU A 28 -15.20 -4.15 8.94
N THR A 29 -14.36 -3.31 9.53
CA THR A 29 -12.91 -3.29 9.27
C THR A 29 -12.15 -3.85 10.46
N ARG A 30 -11.19 -4.75 10.17
CA ARG A 30 -10.31 -5.35 11.17
C ARG A 30 -8.85 -5.02 10.86
N GLN A 31 -8.02 -4.98 11.91
CA GLN A 31 -6.60 -4.70 11.80
C GLN A 31 -5.80 -5.86 12.39
N VAL A 32 -4.76 -6.29 11.69
CA VAL A 32 -3.77 -7.27 12.17
C VAL A 32 -2.41 -6.60 12.10
N VAL A 33 -1.59 -6.71 13.15
CA VAL A 33 -0.25 -6.12 13.18
C VAL A 33 0.74 -7.11 13.78
N GLU A 34 1.78 -7.41 13.03
CA GLU A 34 2.94 -8.17 13.45
C GLU A 34 4.18 -7.26 13.49
N ARG A 35 5.08 -7.52 14.43
CA ARG A 35 6.36 -6.80 14.58
C ARG A 35 7.49 -7.80 14.74
N ARG A 36 8.68 -7.42 14.29
CA ARG A 36 9.95 -8.13 14.56
C ARG A 36 10.99 -7.11 15.04
N PRO A 37 11.67 -7.37 16.17
CA PRO A 37 12.74 -6.51 16.63
C PRO A 37 14.01 -6.70 15.78
N LEU A 38 14.91 -5.72 15.80
CA LEU A 38 16.25 -5.84 15.25
C LEU A 38 17.10 -6.81 16.09
N GLU A 39 17.76 -7.77 15.46
CA GLU A 39 18.69 -8.69 16.12
C GLU A 39 20.10 -8.10 16.29
N ARG A 40 20.43 -7.07 15.50
CA ARG A 40 21.68 -6.30 15.52
C ARG A 40 21.41 -4.82 15.25
N THR A 41 22.31 -3.95 15.67
CA THR A 41 22.26 -2.52 15.33
C THR A 41 22.49 -2.35 13.83
N ILE A 42 21.68 -1.52 13.17
CA ILE A 42 21.75 -1.22 11.75
C ILE A 42 22.07 0.26 11.58
N GLU A 43 23.05 0.58 10.74
CA GLU A 43 23.35 1.94 10.32
C GLU A 43 22.84 2.15 8.90
N THR A 44 22.02 3.17 8.71
CA THR A 44 21.50 3.56 7.39
C THR A 44 22.04 4.95 7.02
N PRO A 45 22.52 5.15 5.78
CA PRO A 45 23.05 6.45 5.38
C PRO A 45 22.02 7.58 5.48
N GLU A 46 20.76 7.34 5.11
CA GLU A 46 19.73 8.39 5.09
C GLU A 46 18.92 8.51 6.38
N MET A 47 18.75 7.43 7.14
CA MET A 47 17.85 7.41 8.32
C MET A 47 18.58 7.30 9.66
N GLY A 48 19.90 7.16 9.64
CA GLY A 48 20.73 7.06 10.84
C GLY A 48 20.78 5.65 11.44
N THR A 49 20.99 5.58 12.75
CA THR A 49 21.22 4.34 13.49
C THR A 49 19.93 3.80 14.10
N PHE A 50 19.65 2.52 13.87
CA PHE A 50 18.60 1.77 14.54
C PHE A 50 19.24 0.74 15.49
N GLU A 51 18.98 0.89 16.78
CA GLU A 51 19.62 0.06 17.80
C GLU A 51 19.03 -1.36 17.85
N LYS A 52 19.88 -2.34 18.18
CA LYS A 52 19.43 -3.71 18.47
C LYS A 52 18.27 -3.72 19.48
N GLY A 53 17.27 -4.56 19.23
CA GLY A 53 16.07 -4.70 20.08
C GLY A 53 14.97 -3.68 19.78
N THR A 54 15.24 -2.64 19.00
CA THR A 54 14.20 -1.71 18.51
C THR A 54 13.43 -2.33 17.33
N GLN A 55 12.44 -1.63 16.78
CA GLN A 55 11.58 -2.17 15.73
C GLN A 55 12.34 -2.32 14.40
N GLY A 56 12.54 -3.57 13.97
CA GLY A 56 13.27 -3.90 12.73
C GLY A 56 12.37 -4.12 11.52
N ALA A 57 11.20 -4.71 11.74
CA ALA A 57 10.19 -4.85 10.70
C ALA A 57 8.78 -4.84 11.29
N PHE A 58 7.82 -4.45 10.46
CA PHE A 58 6.41 -4.61 10.78
C PHE A 58 5.63 -5.01 9.53
N ARG A 59 4.58 -5.79 9.77
CA ARG A 59 3.59 -6.20 8.79
C ARG A 59 2.23 -5.88 9.38
N PHE A 60 1.36 -5.26 8.59
CA PHE A 60 -0.02 -5.11 9.00
C PHE A 60 -0.97 -5.36 7.85
N GLU A 61 -2.19 -5.70 8.23
CA GLU A 61 -3.32 -5.84 7.33
C GLU A 61 -4.45 -4.95 7.84
N VAL A 62 -5.07 -4.20 6.93
CA VAL A 62 -6.41 -3.65 7.12
C VAL A 62 -7.36 -4.48 6.27
N GLN A 63 -8.28 -5.16 6.93
CA GLN A 63 -9.15 -6.17 6.36
C GLN A 63 -10.58 -5.64 6.32
N GLY A 64 -11.23 -5.74 5.17
CA GLY A 64 -12.67 -5.60 5.01
C GLY A 64 -13.32 -6.96 5.16
N ILE A 65 -14.19 -7.08 6.16
CA ILE A 65 -14.93 -8.32 6.44
C ILE A 65 -16.21 -8.32 5.62
N VAL A 66 -16.42 -9.40 4.85
CA VAL A 66 -17.62 -9.63 4.04
C VAL A 66 -18.04 -11.08 4.26
N ALA A 67 -19.30 -11.28 4.68
CA ALA A 67 -19.82 -12.60 5.05
C ALA A 67 -18.95 -13.30 6.11
N GLY A 68 -18.50 -12.57 7.14
CA GLY A 68 -17.65 -13.08 8.21
C GLY A 68 -16.19 -13.40 7.84
N GLU A 69 -15.75 -13.13 6.62
CA GLU A 69 -14.39 -13.43 6.14
C GLU A 69 -13.64 -12.18 5.63
N PRO A 70 -12.31 -12.10 5.77
CA PRO A 70 -11.50 -10.98 5.26
C PRO A 70 -11.34 -11.06 3.74
N LYS A 71 -12.35 -10.61 3.00
CA LYS A 71 -12.37 -10.70 1.52
C LYS A 71 -11.57 -9.61 0.82
N ILE A 72 -11.33 -8.48 1.49
CA ILE A 72 -10.59 -7.34 0.92
C ILE A 72 -9.48 -6.98 1.88
N VAL A 73 -8.22 -7.21 1.51
CA VAL A 73 -7.07 -7.03 2.41
C VAL A 73 -6.09 -6.03 1.82
N CYS A 74 -5.84 -4.96 2.57
CA CYS A 74 -4.74 -4.06 2.30
C CYS A 74 -3.57 -4.42 3.24
N GLU A 75 -2.56 -5.10 2.69
CA GLU A 75 -1.36 -5.49 3.41
C GLU A 75 -0.23 -4.47 3.19
N HIS A 76 0.56 -4.25 4.23
CA HIS A 76 1.79 -3.50 4.13
C HIS A 76 2.92 -4.15 4.92
N VAL A 77 4.09 -4.28 4.31
CA VAL A 77 5.30 -4.82 4.92
C VAL A 77 6.42 -3.80 4.79
N THR A 78 7.04 -3.44 5.91
CA THR A 78 8.24 -2.58 5.95
C THR A 78 9.33 -3.25 6.76
N ARG A 79 10.57 -3.15 6.26
CA ARG A 79 11.78 -3.66 6.90
C ARG A 79 12.84 -2.56 6.92
N ILE A 80 13.59 -2.48 8.02
CA ILE A 80 14.79 -1.66 8.10
C ILE A 80 15.97 -2.36 7.42
N ASP A 81 16.05 -3.68 7.53
CA ASP A 81 17.10 -4.52 6.96
C ASP A 81 16.48 -5.71 6.21
N ASP A 82 17.05 -6.06 5.05
CA ASP A 82 16.52 -7.08 4.14
C ASP A 82 16.56 -8.49 4.75
N GLU A 83 17.37 -8.74 5.78
CA GLU A 83 17.50 -10.04 6.44
C GLU A 83 16.39 -10.31 7.47
N ILE A 84 15.64 -9.30 7.87
CA ILE A 84 14.61 -9.41 8.93
C ILE A 84 13.27 -9.87 8.36
N ALA A 85 12.59 -10.74 9.12
CA ALA A 85 11.31 -11.34 8.73
C ALA A 85 11.36 -11.98 7.32
N PRO A 86 12.28 -12.94 7.09
CA PRO A 86 12.43 -13.59 5.79
C PRO A 86 11.26 -14.49 5.42
N ASP A 87 10.45 -14.87 6.40
CA ASP A 87 9.20 -15.62 6.29
C ASP A 87 8.03 -14.80 5.73
N TRP A 88 8.10 -13.46 5.77
CA TRP A 88 7.06 -12.59 5.23
C TRP A 88 7.21 -12.37 3.71
N PRO A 89 6.12 -11.96 3.01
CA PRO A 89 6.16 -11.66 1.58
C PRO A 89 7.31 -10.71 1.19
N ARG A 90 7.83 -10.94 -0.02
CA ARG A 90 8.95 -10.18 -0.61
C ARG A 90 8.65 -9.81 -2.06
N PRO A 91 9.18 -8.68 -2.55
CA PRO A 91 9.13 -8.36 -3.97
C PRO A 91 9.82 -9.44 -4.81
N PRO A 92 9.31 -9.73 -6.02
CA PRO A 92 9.97 -10.67 -6.92
C PRO A 92 11.28 -10.10 -7.47
N ALA A 93 12.11 -10.98 -8.02
CA ALA A 93 13.36 -10.64 -8.69
C ALA A 93 14.38 -9.84 -7.84
N GLY A 94 14.38 -10.05 -6.52
CA GLY A 94 15.35 -9.44 -5.61
C GLY A 94 15.20 -7.92 -5.45
N GLN A 95 14.05 -7.34 -5.83
CA GLN A 95 13.78 -5.93 -5.63
C GLN A 95 13.54 -5.60 -4.16
N ARG A 96 13.82 -4.35 -3.77
CA ARG A 96 13.65 -3.86 -2.39
C ARG A 96 12.24 -3.30 -2.11
N GLY A 97 11.39 -3.17 -3.13
CA GLY A 97 10.00 -2.75 -2.99
C GLY A 97 9.15 -3.07 -4.22
N CYS A 98 7.86 -3.29 -4.01
CA CYS A 98 6.85 -3.43 -5.06
C CYS A 98 5.45 -3.16 -4.51
N TYR A 99 4.48 -3.03 -5.40
CA TYR A 99 3.06 -3.14 -5.09
C TYR A 99 2.54 -4.42 -5.73
N SER A 100 1.79 -5.23 -4.98
CA SER A 100 1.15 -6.45 -5.50
C SER A 100 -0.35 -6.37 -5.32
N VAL A 101 -1.09 -6.83 -6.33
CA VAL A 101 -2.53 -7.06 -6.28
C VAL A 101 -2.75 -8.53 -6.58
N ILE A 102 -3.27 -9.25 -5.60
CA ILE A 102 -3.60 -10.67 -5.72
C ILE A 102 -5.12 -10.78 -5.67
N ILE A 103 -5.70 -11.39 -6.70
CA ILE A 103 -7.12 -11.74 -6.73
C ILE A 103 -7.22 -13.25 -6.69
N GLU A 104 -7.66 -13.75 -5.53
CA GLU A 104 -7.96 -15.17 -5.31
C GLU A 104 -9.33 -15.51 -5.90
N GLY A 105 -9.40 -16.57 -6.70
CA GLY A 105 -10.60 -16.97 -7.42
C GLY A 105 -10.30 -17.92 -8.57
N ASP A 106 -11.22 -18.02 -9.52
CA ASP A 106 -11.02 -18.75 -10.76
C ASP A 106 -11.32 -17.82 -11.97
N PRO A 107 -10.28 -17.32 -12.67
CA PRO A 107 -8.87 -17.59 -12.45
C PRO A 107 -8.29 -16.82 -11.25
N ARG A 108 -7.30 -17.43 -10.58
CA ARG A 108 -6.40 -16.69 -9.69
C ARG A 108 -5.42 -15.89 -10.55
N PHE A 109 -5.26 -14.61 -10.27
CA PHE A 109 -4.21 -13.81 -10.90
C PHE A 109 -3.55 -12.85 -9.94
N GLU A 110 -2.32 -12.50 -10.29
CA GLU A 110 -1.45 -11.64 -9.49
C GLU A 110 -0.78 -10.62 -10.41
N VAL A 111 -0.84 -9.36 -10.01
CA VAL A 111 -0.19 -8.24 -10.71
C VAL A 111 0.83 -7.64 -9.77
N VAL A 112 2.10 -7.64 -10.19
CA VAL A 112 3.17 -6.98 -9.46
C VAL A 112 3.64 -5.77 -10.24
N VAL A 113 3.62 -4.60 -9.58
CA VAL A 113 4.13 -3.34 -10.10
C VAL A 113 5.43 -2.99 -9.40
N GLN A 114 6.51 -2.93 -10.18
CA GLN A 114 7.82 -2.48 -9.73
C GLN A 114 8.09 -1.10 -10.31
N LEU A 115 8.50 -0.17 -9.44
CA LEU A 115 8.77 1.20 -9.80
C LEU A 115 10.26 1.46 -9.64
N HIS A 116 10.88 1.96 -10.70
CA HIS A 116 12.30 2.29 -10.72
C HIS A 116 12.45 3.81 -10.84
N GLY A 117 13.06 4.42 -9.82
CA GLY A 117 13.35 5.84 -9.76
C GLY A 117 14.86 6.09 -9.70
N GLY A 118 15.30 7.26 -10.14
CA GLY A 118 16.72 7.63 -10.10
C GLY A 118 17.26 7.97 -8.71
N GLY A 119 16.40 8.10 -7.70
CA GLY A 119 16.74 8.61 -6.36
C GLY A 119 17.38 7.61 -5.40
N GLY A 120 17.61 6.36 -5.80
CA GLY A 120 18.29 5.35 -4.99
C GLY A 120 17.39 4.65 -3.95
N SER A 121 16.24 5.21 -3.59
CA SER A 121 15.23 4.56 -2.75
C SER A 121 14.04 4.04 -3.56
N PRO A 122 13.56 2.81 -3.30
CA PRO A 122 12.29 2.33 -3.88
C PRO A 122 11.09 3.24 -3.55
N ALA A 123 11.15 3.97 -2.43
CA ALA A 123 10.10 4.90 -2.03
C ALA A 123 9.98 6.10 -2.97
N ASP A 124 11.07 6.51 -3.63
CA ASP A 124 11.06 7.71 -4.48
C ASP A 124 10.14 7.54 -5.68
N ALA A 125 10.25 6.38 -6.34
CA ALA A 125 9.40 6.06 -7.48
C ALA A 125 7.93 5.91 -7.06
N GLY A 126 7.68 5.29 -5.89
CA GLY A 126 6.35 5.25 -5.28
C GLY A 126 5.76 6.64 -5.06
N ASN A 127 6.51 7.53 -4.40
CA ASN A 127 6.10 8.91 -4.14
C ASN A 127 5.83 9.69 -5.44
N ALA A 128 6.68 9.52 -6.45
CA ALA A 128 6.49 10.13 -7.76
C ALA A 128 5.19 9.66 -8.43
N THR A 129 4.86 8.36 -8.37
CA THR A 129 3.60 7.85 -8.93
C THR A 129 2.37 8.34 -8.16
N ALA A 130 2.45 8.43 -6.83
CA ALA A 130 1.38 8.99 -6.00
C ALA A 130 1.11 10.47 -6.34
N ALA A 131 2.18 11.28 -6.42
CA ALA A 131 2.07 12.68 -6.83
C ALA A 131 1.53 12.82 -8.26
N GLY A 132 2.03 12.00 -9.19
CA GLY A 132 1.57 11.98 -10.58
C GLY A 132 0.07 11.67 -10.68
N ARG A 133 -0.44 10.70 -9.91
CA ARG A 133 -1.88 10.37 -9.90
C ARG A 133 -2.74 11.56 -9.49
N LEU A 134 -2.29 12.35 -8.50
CA LEU A 134 -2.99 13.55 -8.03
C LEU A 134 -2.96 14.67 -9.07
N VAL A 135 -1.77 14.99 -9.60
CA VAL A 135 -1.60 16.05 -10.60
C VAL A 135 -2.41 15.76 -11.85
N HIS A 136 -2.37 14.52 -12.34
CA HIS A 136 -3.13 14.13 -13.52
C HIS A 136 -4.64 14.02 -13.29
N ALA A 137 -5.12 14.02 -12.03
CA ALA A 137 -6.55 14.07 -11.72
C ALA A 137 -7.13 15.48 -11.83
N ILE A 138 -6.31 16.53 -11.75
CA ILE A 138 -6.76 17.93 -11.66
C ILE A 138 -7.79 18.28 -12.75
N PRO A 139 -7.56 17.99 -14.05
CA PRO A 139 -8.54 18.34 -15.08
C PRO A 139 -9.90 17.65 -14.88
N ALA A 140 -9.90 16.40 -14.44
CA ALA A 140 -11.12 15.65 -14.17
C ALA A 140 -11.87 16.21 -12.96
N VAL A 141 -11.16 16.57 -11.89
CA VAL A 141 -11.74 17.21 -10.71
C VAL A 141 -12.34 18.58 -11.05
N CYS A 142 -11.63 19.41 -11.83
CA CYS A 142 -12.13 20.72 -12.24
C CYS A 142 -13.38 20.65 -13.12
N ALA A 143 -13.55 19.57 -13.88
CA ALA A 143 -14.71 19.36 -14.75
C ALA A 143 -15.89 18.67 -14.04
N ALA A 144 -15.70 18.15 -12.83
CA ALA A 144 -16.71 17.40 -12.11
C ALA A 144 -17.77 18.33 -11.46
N PRO A 145 -18.99 17.83 -11.19
CA PRO A 145 -19.97 18.55 -10.40
C PRO A 145 -19.44 18.92 -9.01
N PRO A 146 -19.93 20.02 -8.40
CA PRO A 146 -19.54 20.36 -7.03
C PRO A 146 -20.00 19.29 -6.04
N GLY A 147 -19.13 18.93 -5.09
CA GLY A 147 -19.40 17.93 -4.06
C GLY A 147 -18.13 17.30 -3.51
N ILE A 148 -18.31 16.35 -2.58
CA ILE A 148 -17.23 15.46 -2.14
C ILE A 148 -17.19 14.30 -3.15
N LEU A 149 -16.05 14.13 -3.80
CA LEU A 149 -15.85 13.09 -4.81
C LEU A 149 -14.83 12.07 -4.31
N GLY A 150 -15.12 10.80 -4.51
CA GLY A 150 -14.22 9.68 -4.32
C GLY A 150 -13.44 9.33 -5.60
N PRO A 151 -12.48 8.39 -5.51
CA PRO A 151 -11.72 7.93 -6.66
C PRO A 151 -12.56 7.28 -7.77
N LEU A 152 -13.73 6.71 -7.43
CA LEU A 152 -14.63 6.04 -8.39
C LEU A 152 -15.54 7.01 -9.14
N ASP A 153 -15.73 8.23 -8.64
CA ASP A 153 -16.55 9.26 -9.29
C ASP A 153 -15.82 9.95 -10.47
N LEU A 154 -14.51 9.71 -10.59
CA LEU A 154 -13.65 10.34 -11.59
C LEU A 154 -13.21 9.32 -12.64
N PRO A 155 -13.00 9.75 -13.90
CA PRO A 155 -12.46 8.88 -14.94
C PRO A 155 -11.05 8.39 -14.59
N LEU A 156 -10.71 7.22 -15.13
CA LEU A 156 -9.34 6.70 -15.08
C LEU A 156 -8.37 7.66 -15.78
N VAL A 157 -7.24 7.95 -15.14
CA VAL A 157 -6.16 8.72 -15.75
C VAL A 157 -5.39 7.82 -16.73
N THR A 158 -5.42 8.16 -18.02
CA THR A 158 -4.84 7.32 -19.09
C THR A 158 -3.53 7.84 -19.68
N GLY A 159 -3.00 8.98 -19.21
CA GLY A 159 -1.74 9.54 -19.72
C GLY A 159 -1.82 10.09 -21.16
N ARG A 160 -3.02 10.48 -21.63
CA ARG A 160 -3.22 11.05 -22.97
C ARG A 160 -2.36 12.31 -23.17
N GLY A 161 -1.59 12.34 -24.27
CA GLY A 161 -0.75 13.49 -24.65
C GLY A 161 0.65 13.53 -24.05
N LEU A 162 1.12 12.41 -23.48
CA LEU A 162 2.49 12.26 -22.96
C LEU A 162 3.51 11.78 -24.01
N LEU A 163 3.06 11.50 -25.25
CA LEU A 163 3.86 11.14 -26.43
C LEU A 163 3.37 12.00 -27.61
#